data_AF-A0A9E5W319-F1
#
_entry.id   AF-A0A9E5W319-F1
#
_cell.length_a   1.000
_cell.length_b   1.000
_cell.length_c   1.000
_cell.angle_alpha   90.00
_cell.angle_beta   90.00
_cell.angle_gamma   90.00
#
_symmetry.space_group_name_H-M   'P 1'
#
loop_
_entity.id
_entity.type
_entity.pdbx_description
1 polymer ?
#
loop_
_entity_poly.entity_id
_entity_poly.type
_entity_poly.pdbx_seq_one_letter_code
_entity_poly.pdbx_strand_id
1 'polypeptide(L)'
;MERLAIITISIGDRPWSNYTIPSMEHYAGVCGADFFVERFPPLREELPLPELAPSPGRRNKIAYAAKSFFPWKYIELYGYDRVLVLDDTCCIRRNAESIFDLVPRGYCGDQENFAPPCPSIFSVYRFPGQSWNAQGGGIQ
;
A
#
# COMPACT_ATOMS: atom_id res chain seq x y z
N MET A 1 18.48 -11.11 -5.86
CA MET A 1 17.24 -11.67 -5.30
C MET A 1 16.25 -10.52 -5.22
N GLU A 2 14.99 -10.72 -5.61
CA GLU A 2 13.97 -9.66 -5.57
C GLU A 2 13.68 -9.28 -4.11
N ARG A 3 13.61 -7.98 -3.82
CA ARG A 3 13.25 -7.45 -2.50
C ARG A 3 11.76 -7.14 -2.49
N LEU A 4 11.01 -7.92 -1.72
CA LEU A 4 9.56 -7.82 -1.60
C LEU A 4 9.18 -7.22 -0.25
N ALA A 5 8.19 -6.33 -0.24
CA ALA A 5 7.62 -5.81 1.00
C ALA A 5 6.10 -5.99 1.03
N ILE A 6 5.59 -6.37 2.19
CA ILE A 6 4.19 -6.30 2.55
C ILE A 6 4.05 -5.24 3.62
N ILE A 7 3.20 -4.25 3.38
CA ILE A 7 2.97 -3.16 4.32
C ILE A 7 1.50 -3.12 4.73
N THR A 8 1.25 -2.88 6.00
CA THR A 8 -0.10 -2.56 6.50
C THR A 8 -0.10 -1.21 7.20
N ILE A 9 -1.13 -0.41 6.94
CA ILE A 9 -1.28 0.94 7.49
C ILE A 9 -2.37 0.87 8.55
N SER A 10 -1.96 0.92 9.81
CA SER A 10 -2.83 0.79 10.98
C SER A 10 -2.60 1.96 11.93
N ILE A 11 -3.01 3.14 11.46
CA ILE A 11 -2.80 4.43 12.15
C ILE A 11 -3.74 4.56 13.35
N GLY A 12 -3.18 4.94 14.49
CA GLY A 12 -3.89 5.13 15.75
C GLY A 12 -4.20 3.83 16.49
N ASP A 13 -5.11 3.89 17.45
CA ASP A 13 -5.55 2.71 18.20
C ASP A 13 -6.57 1.88 17.38
N ARG A 14 -6.18 0.65 17.05
CA ARG A 14 -6.89 -0.24 16.11
C ARG A 14 -7.01 -1.63 16.75
N PRO A 15 -8.06 -1.89 17.56
CA PRO A 15 -8.14 -3.11 18.37
C PRO A 15 -8.08 -4.42 17.58
N TRP A 16 -8.61 -4.44 16.36
CA TRP A 16 -8.56 -5.60 15.47
C TRP A 16 -7.15 -5.92 14.97
N SER A 17 -6.22 -4.96 14.98
CA SER A 17 -4.85 -5.16 14.50
C SER A 17 -4.10 -6.25 15.27
N ASN A 18 -4.48 -6.50 16.53
CA ASN A 18 -3.94 -7.60 17.34
C ASN A 18 -4.26 -8.99 16.78
N TYR A 19 -5.29 -9.10 15.94
CA TYR A 19 -5.72 -10.36 15.33
C TYR A 19 -5.29 -10.47 13.87
N THR A 20 -5.26 -9.36 13.14
CA THR A 20 -4.97 -9.35 11.70
C THR A 20 -3.48 -9.30 11.40
N ILE A 21 -2.69 -8.51 12.14
CA ILE A 21 -1.24 -8.35 11.92
C ILE A 21 -0.49 -9.68 12.00
N PRO A 22 -0.71 -10.56 13.01
CA PRO A 22 -0.02 -11.85 13.05
C PRO A 22 -0.31 -12.73 11.82
N SER A 23 -1.54 -12.64 11.27
CA SER A 23 -1.91 -13.34 10.05
C SER A 23 -1.17 -12.79 8.82
N MET A 24 -0.93 -11.48 8.76
CA MET A 24 -0.20 -10.83 7.67
C MET A 24 1.30 -11.10 7.74
N GLU A 25 1.87 -11.05 8.95
CA GLU A 25 3.27 -11.36 9.18
C GLU A 25 3.60 -12.80 8.77
N HIS A 26 2.73 -13.75 9.14
CA HIS A 26 2.84 -15.13 8.67
C HIS A 26 2.82 -15.22 7.14
N TYR A 27 1.89 -14.50 6.50
CA TYR A 27 1.78 -14.49 5.04
C TYR A 27 2.99 -13.85 4.34
N ALA A 28 3.59 -12.82 4.93
CA ALA A 28 4.84 -12.24 4.44
C ALA A 28 5.97 -13.27 4.44
N GLY A 29 6.05 -14.11 5.48
CA GLY A 29 6.96 -15.26 5.53
C GLY A 29 6.73 -16.26 4.40
N VAL A 30 5.46 -16.58 4.07
CA VAL A 30 5.11 -17.43 2.92
C VAL A 30 5.59 -16.81 1.59
N CYS A 31 5.47 -15.49 1.46
CA CYS A 31 5.87 -14.75 0.27
C CYS A 31 7.39 -14.52 0.16
N GLY A 32 8.17 -14.79 1.21
CA GLY A 32 9.57 -14.36 1.29
C GLY A 32 9.72 -12.83 1.26
N ALA A 33 8.76 -12.10 1.85
CA ALA A 33 8.72 -10.64 1.88
C ALA A 33 8.99 -10.09 3.28
N ASP A 34 9.58 -8.89 3.34
CA ASP A 34 9.67 -8.12 4.57
C ASP A 34 8.27 -7.59 4.96
N PHE A 35 7.98 -7.52 6.25
CA PHE A 35 6.68 -7.06 6.75
C PHE A 35 6.81 -5.79 7.58
N PHE A 36 5.98 -4.79 7.26
CA PHE A 36 5.98 -3.49 7.94
C PHE A 36 4.58 -3.09 8.38
N VAL A 37 4.53 -2.45 9.56
CA VAL A 37 3.30 -1.91 10.14
C VAL A 37 3.47 -0.40 10.36
N GLU A 38 2.81 0.38 9.52
CA GLU A 38 2.82 1.85 9.62
C GLU A 38 1.75 2.30 10.61
N ARG A 39 2.20 2.76 11.79
CA ARG A 39 1.34 3.22 12.90
C ARG A 39 1.10 4.72 12.91
N PHE A 40 1.88 5.46 12.14
CA PHE A 40 1.84 6.91 12.08
C PHE A 40 1.54 7.38 10.66
N PRO A 41 0.83 8.52 10.50
CA PRO A 41 0.74 9.13 9.19
C PRO A 41 2.14 9.57 8.72
N PRO A 42 2.35 9.69 7.40
CA PRO A 42 3.56 10.31 6.86
C PRO A 42 3.80 11.67 7.49
N LEU A 43 5.06 11.99 7.80
CA LEU A 43 5.40 13.31 8.30
C LEU A 43 5.16 14.35 7.18
N ARG A 44 4.86 15.60 7.56
CA ARG A 44 4.53 16.65 6.58
C ARG A 44 5.70 16.92 5.63
N GLU A 45 6.93 16.74 6.11
CA GLU A 45 8.15 16.89 5.32
C GLU A 45 8.33 15.75 4.31
N GLU A 46 7.79 14.56 4.60
CA GLU A 46 7.87 13.40 3.72
C GLU A 46 6.76 13.38 2.67
N LEU A 47 5.55 13.83 3.06
CA LEU A 47 4.38 13.91 2.21
C LEU A 47 3.91 15.37 2.12
N PRO A 48 4.46 16.16 1.18
CA PRO A 48 4.15 17.58 1.02
C PRO A 48 2.80 17.76 0.31
N LEU A 49 1.75 17.07 0.78
CA LEU A 49 0.41 17.30 0.29
C LEU A 49 -0.06 18.69 0.71
N PRO A 50 -0.78 19.41 -0.16
CA PRO A 50 -1.48 20.61 0.25
C PRO A 50 -2.45 20.25 1.38
N GLU A 51 -2.70 21.19 2.29
CA GLU A 51 -3.70 20.98 3.33
C GLU A 51 -5.04 20.59 2.70
N LEU A 52 -5.45 19.36 2.94
CA LEU A 52 -6.69 18.84 2.41
C LEU A 52 -7.84 19.48 3.20
N ALA A 53 -8.64 20.30 2.52
CA ALA A 53 -9.80 20.94 3.14
C ALA A 53 -10.66 19.89 3.88
N PRO A 54 -11.12 20.18 5.11
CA PRO A 54 -11.88 19.21 5.92
C PRO A 54 -13.21 18.82 5.27
N SER A 55 -13.76 19.70 4.43
CA SER A 55 -14.97 19.48 3.65
C SER A 55 -14.90 20.15 2.27
N PRO A 56 -15.56 19.58 1.24
CA PRO A 56 -16.25 18.29 1.24
C PRO A 56 -15.26 17.10 1.27
N GLY A 57 -15.70 15.94 1.77
CA GLY A 57 -14.94 14.68 1.70
C GLY A 57 -14.99 13.81 2.96
N ARG A 58 -14.36 12.64 2.88
CA ARG A 58 -14.31 11.65 3.97
C ARG A 58 -13.46 12.15 5.14
N ARG A 59 -13.85 11.82 6.37
CA ARG A 59 -12.95 11.96 7.54
C ARG A 59 -11.70 11.07 7.31
N ASN A 60 -10.56 11.47 7.85
CA ASN A 60 -9.28 10.74 7.80
C ASN A 60 -8.67 10.60 6.38
N LYS A 61 -8.75 11.64 5.54
CA LYS A 61 -8.15 11.66 4.19
C LYS A 61 -6.67 11.29 4.17
N ILE A 62 -5.94 11.65 5.23
CA ILE A 62 -4.52 11.32 5.40
C ILE A 62 -4.29 9.79 5.40
N ALA A 63 -5.17 9.01 6.02
CA ALA A 63 -5.03 7.55 6.05
C ALA A 63 -5.20 6.93 4.65
N TYR A 64 -6.01 7.55 3.78
CA TYR A 64 -6.13 7.12 2.39
C TYR A 64 -4.93 7.56 1.55
N ALA A 65 -4.45 8.78 1.73
CA ALA A 65 -3.23 9.25 1.07
C ALA A 65 -2.01 8.39 1.45
N ALA A 66 -1.94 7.93 2.71
CA ALA A 66 -0.91 7.03 3.20
C ALA A 66 -0.84 5.72 2.40
N LYS A 67 -1.98 5.19 1.92
CA LYS A 67 -2.03 3.95 1.12
C LYS A 67 -1.34 4.08 -0.24
N SER A 68 -1.19 5.28 -0.77
CA SER A 68 -0.41 5.53 -1.99
C SER A 68 1.02 5.98 -1.67
N PHE A 69 1.18 6.76 -0.60
CA PHE A 69 2.49 7.28 -0.21
C PHE A 69 3.45 6.18 0.27
N PHE A 70 3.02 5.32 1.20
CA PHE A 70 3.93 4.32 1.75
C PHE A 70 4.43 3.34 0.68
N PRO A 71 3.61 2.73 -0.20
CA PRO A 71 4.19 1.87 -1.22
C PRO A 71 5.17 2.59 -2.15
N TRP A 72 4.93 3.86 -2.48
CA TRP A 72 5.93 4.69 -3.18
C TRP A 72 7.22 4.85 -2.36
N LYS A 73 7.13 5.18 -1.06
CA LYS A 73 8.28 5.35 -0.17
C LYS A 73 9.14 4.08 -0.12
N TYR A 74 8.51 2.91 0.01
CA TYR A 74 9.23 1.64 0.07
C TYR A 74 9.89 1.28 -1.27
N ILE A 75 9.23 1.57 -2.40
CA ILE A 75 9.82 1.36 -3.73
C ILE A 75 10.97 2.32 -3.98
N GLU A 76 10.72 3.63 -3.93
CA GLU A 76 11.65 4.66 -4.40
C GLU A 76 12.75 4.96 -3.39
N LEU A 77 12.45 4.98 -2.09
CA LEU A 77 13.43 5.38 -1.07
C LEU A 77 14.11 4.19 -0.41
N TYR A 78 13.39 3.08 -0.21
CA TYR A 78 13.95 1.88 0.43
C TYR A 78 14.39 0.79 -0.55
N GLY A 79 14.14 0.98 -1.85
CA GLY A 79 14.65 0.12 -2.92
C GLY A 79 14.03 -1.27 -2.91
N TYR A 80 12.73 -1.38 -2.59
CA TYR A 80 11.96 -2.60 -2.80
C TYR A 80 11.51 -2.70 -4.26
N ASP A 81 11.54 -3.91 -4.82
CA ASP A 81 11.14 -4.14 -6.21
C ASP A 81 9.62 -4.12 -6.38
N ARG A 82 8.91 -4.65 -5.37
CA ARG A 82 7.44 -4.74 -5.34
C ARG A 82 6.94 -4.61 -3.92
N VAL A 83 5.83 -3.89 -3.79
CA VAL A 83 5.17 -3.66 -2.50
C VAL A 83 3.70 -4.08 -2.60
N LEU A 84 3.24 -4.85 -1.61
CA LEU A 84 1.83 -5.13 -1.38
C LEU A 84 1.34 -4.28 -0.21
N VAL A 85 0.22 -3.58 -0.39
CA VAL A 85 -0.51 -2.93 0.70
C VAL A 85 -1.68 -3.81 1.15
N LEU A 86 -1.71 -4.10 2.44
CA LEU A 86 -2.80 -4.78 3.13
C LEU A 86 -3.54 -3.83 4.06
N ASP A 87 -4.86 -3.79 3.93
CA ASP A 87 -5.68 -3.10 4.92
C ASP A 87 -5.56 -3.80 6.27
N ASP A 88 -5.53 -3.03 7.35
CA ASP A 88 -5.35 -3.56 8.71
C ASP A 88 -6.53 -4.43 9.19
N THR A 89 -7.59 -4.51 8.40
CA THR A 89 -8.75 -5.38 8.59
C THR A 89 -8.68 -6.67 7.77
N CYS A 90 -7.67 -6.86 6.90
CA CYS A 90 -7.55 -8.06 6.08
C CYS A 90 -7.17 -9.28 6.94
N CYS A 91 -7.88 -10.38 6.75
CA CYS A 91 -7.50 -11.68 7.27
C CYS A 91 -7.02 -12.55 6.12
N ILE A 92 -5.88 -13.22 6.28
CA ILE A 92 -5.30 -14.04 5.21
C ILE A 92 -5.44 -15.50 5.58
N ARG A 93 -5.88 -16.31 4.62
CA ARG A 93 -5.99 -17.75 4.80
C ARG A 93 -4.60 -18.35 5.01
N ARG A 94 -4.44 -19.31 5.93
CA ARG A 94 -3.13 -19.91 6.27
C ARG A 94 -2.38 -20.52 5.09
N ASN A 95 -3.08 -20.96 4.06
CA ASN A 95 -2.52 -21.58 2.86
C ASN A 95 -2.69 -20.70 1.60
N ALA A 96 -2.83 -19.38 1.77
CA ALA A 96 -2.86 -18.46 0.65
C ALA A 96 -1.53 -18.52 -0.12
N GLU A 97 -1.61 -18.57 -1.44
CA GLU A 97 -0.45 -18.49 -2.32
C GLU A 97 0.16 -17.08 -2.30
N SER A 98 1.43 -16.97 -2.67
CA SER A 98 2.12 -15.68 -2.77
C SER A 98 1.48 -14.83 -3.87
N ILE A 99 0.96 -13.66 -3.49
CA ILE A 99 0.42 -12.70 -4.46
C ILE A 99 1.49 -12.22 -5.43
N PHE A 100 2.77 -12.29 -5.03
CA PHE A 100 3.87 -11.92 -5.90
C PHE A 100 4.08 -12.93 -7.03
N ASP A 101 3.70 -14.19 -6.83
CA ASP A 101 3.75 -15.21 -7.88
C ASP A 101 2.53 -15.10 -8.81
N LEU A 102 1.38 -14.72 -8.25
CA LEU A 102 0.13 -14.56 -8.99
C LEU A 102 0.09 -13.29 -9.85
N VAL A 103 0.58 -12.16 -9.34
CA VAL A 103 0.56 -10.87 -10.05
C VAL A 103 1.86 -10.71 -10.84
N PRO A 104 1.82 -10.66 -12.20
CA PRO A 104 3.02 -10.53 -13.00
C PRO A 104 3.69 -9.16 -12.81
N ARG A 105 5.00 -9.10 -13.11
CA ARG A 105 5.73 -7.83 -13.10
C ARG A 105 5.12 -6.83 -14.07
N GLY A 106 5.08 -5.55 -13.66
CA GLY A 106 4.55 -4.46 -14.49
C GLY A 106 3.05 -4.22 -14.32
N TYR A 107 2.37 -5.02 -13.49
CA TYR A 107 0.95 -4.88 -13.21
C TYR A 107 0.68 -4.46 -11.77
N CYS A 108 -0.48 -3.84 -11.58
CA CYS A 108 -1.08 -3.52 -10.29
C CYS A 108 -2.46 -4.20 -10.24
N GLY A 109 -2.69 -5.07 -9.26
CA GLY A 109 -3.92 -5.87 -9.14
C GLY A 109 -3.89 -7.20 -9.91
N ASP A 110 -4.89 -8.05 -9.65
CA ASP A 110 -5.09 -9.37 -10.27
C ASP A 110 -5.89 -9.26 -11.57
N GLN A 111 -5.52 -10.04 -12.60
CA GLN A 111 -5.91 -9.78 -14.00
C GLN A 111 -7.25 -10.36 -14.46
N GLU A 112 -7.95 -11.19 -13.68
CA GLU A 112 -9.08 -11.95 -14.24
C GLU A 112 -10.50 -11.48 -13.86
N ASN A 113 -10.71 -10.36 -13.17
CA ASN A 113 -12.06 -9.81 -12.97
C ASN A 113 -12.14 -8.28 -13.04
N PHE A 114 -12.48 -7.76 -14.22
CA PHE A 114 -12.99 -6.39 -14.40
C PHE A 114 -14.40 -6.28 -13.78
N ALA A 115 -14.46 -5.96 -12.49
CA ALA A 115 -15.60 -5.35 -11.82
C ALA A 115 -15.11 -4.09 -11.09
N PRO A 116 -15.94 -3.05 -10.89
CA PRO A 116 -15.48 -1.79 -10.30
C PRO A 116 -14.81 -2.07 -8.95
N PRO A 117 -13.75 -1.31 -8.60
CA PRO A 117 -12.88 -1.63 -7.49
C PRO A 117 -13.70 -1.84 -6.21
N CYS A 118 -13.71 -3.07 -5.71
CA CYS A 118 -14.13 -3.32 -4.34
C CYS A 118 -13.09 -2.62 -3.44
N PRO A 119 -13.48 -1.67 -2.59
CA PRO A 119 -12.55 -0.76 -1.93
C PRO A 119 -11.74 -1.39 -0.78
N SER A 120 -11.51 -2.71 -0.76
CA SER A 120 -10.92 -3.41 0.41
C SER A 120 -9.99 -4.59 0.09
N ILE A 121 -9.59 -4.81 -1.17
CA ILE A 121 -8.92 -6.06 -1.56
C ILE A 121 -7.67 -5.74 -2.38
N PHE A 122 -6.52 -5.75 -1.69
CA PHE A 122 -5.12 -5.79 -2.17
C PHE A 122 -4.72 -4.75 -3.24
N SER A 123 -3.62 -4.03 -2.99
CA SER A 123 -2.99 -3.20 -4.04
C SER A 123 -1.49 -3.50 -4.08
N VAL A 124 -1.05 -4.06 -5.21
CA VAL A 124 0.37 -4.34 -5.49
C VAL A 124 0.88 -3.21 -6.37
N TYR A 125 1.82 -2.41 -5.87
CA TYR A 125 2.34 -1.28 -6.63
C TYR A 125 3.69 -1.61 -7.25
N ARG A 126 3.88 -1.14 -8.49
CA ARG A 126 5.18 -1.02 -9.15
C ARG A 126 5.23 0.35 -9.82
N PHE A 127 6.14 1.22 -9.42
CA PHE A 127 6.43 2.45 -10.13
C PHE A 127 7.72 2.24 -10.93
N PRO A 128 7.67 2.11 -12.27
CA PRO A 128 8.87 2.10 -13.06
C PRO A 128 9.37 3.54 -13.20
N GLY A 129 10.60 3.82 -12.74
CA GLY A 129 11.47 4.98 -12.97
C GLY A 129 11.03 6.07 -13.97
N GLN A 130 9.87 6.68 -13.75
CA GLN A 130 9.45 7.90 -14.43
C GLN A 130 9.83 9.06 -13.53
N SER A 131 10.82 9.82 -13.98
CA SER A 131 11.10 11.15 -13.46
C SER A 131 9.80 11.95 -13.40
N TRP A 132 9.43 12.38 -12.19
CA TRP A 132 8.38 13.38 -12.00
C TRP A 132 8.84 14.70 -12.66
N ASN A 133 8.50 14.89 -13.94
CA ASN A 133 8.43 16.22 -14.49
C ASN A 133 7.12 16.84 -14.00
N ALA A 134 7.20 17.53 -12.85
CA ALA A 134 6.19 18.47 -12.42
C ALA A 134 6.21 19.69 -13.35
N GLN A 135 5.73 19.54 -14.58
CA GLN A 135 5.28 20.67 -15.37
C GLN A 135 3.75 20.71 -15.29
N GLY A 136 3.28 21.67 -14.50
CA GLY A 136 1.88 21.98 -14.35
C GLY A 136 1.25 22.32 -15.70
N GLY A 137 0.37 21.45 -16.17
CA GLY A 137 -0.56 21.74 -17.24
C GLY A 137 -1.78 22.43 -16.65
N GLY A 138 -1.80 23.75 -16.71
CA GLY A 138 -2.99 24.55 -16.46
C GLY A 138 -4.10 24.19 -17.43
N ILE A 139 -5.33 24.23 -16.91
CA ILE A 139 -6.56 24.18 -17.71
C ILE A 139 -6.63 25.48 -18.52
N GLN A 140 -6.59 25.37 -19.84
CA GLN A 140 -7.31 26.22 -20.79
C GLN A 140 -7.85 25.36 -21.92
#